data_AF-A0A9W5LF82-F1
#
_entry.id   AF-A0A9W5LF82-F1
#
_cell.length_a   1.000
_cell.length_b   1.000
_cell.length_c   1.000
_cell.angle_alpha   90.00
_cell.angle_beta   90.00
_cell.angle_gamma   90.00
#
_symmetry.space_group_name_H-M   'P 1'
#
loop_
_entity.id
_entity.type
_entity.pdbx_description
1 polymer ?
#
loop_
_entity_poly.entity_id
_entity_poly.type
_entity_poly.pdbx_seq_one_letter_code
_entity_poly.pdbx_strand_id
1 'polypeptide(L)'
;MNSFKKEDIKVLEKIYKNRDKYEWTTLEDDEIWRGIDFPTEAENRGHVLSVELKKNFYVLTGTYQTRFYYEEEKYSWDKRTFVSFIVYKYSHSNSIAFITDEDYQKELRDKDQFHFQLSFSSSSKPNIVEEIYKSANRIAYDIPSIYDDILNEDD
;
A
#
# COMPACT_ATOMS: atom_id res chain seq x y z
N MET A 1 -8.09 9.70 -13.20
CA MET A 1 -7.43 8.41 -13.50
C MET A 1 -5.95 8.63 -13.23
N ASN A 2 -5.50 8.28 -12.02
CA ASN A 2 -4.09 8.43 -11.64
C ASN A 2 -3.28 7.41 -12.41
N SER A 3 -2.51 7.87 -13.39
CA SER A 3 -1.72 7.01 -14.27
C SER A 3 -0.31 6.91 -13.69
N PHE A 4 -0.05 5.84 -12.94
CA PHE A 4 1.32 5.47 -12.55
C PHE A 4 2.03 4.84 -13.75
N LYS A 5 3.35 5.02 -13.80
CA LYS A 5 4.20 4.56 -14.90
C LYS A 5 4.66 3.12 -14.68
N LYS A 6 5.14 2.46 -15.73
CA LYS A 6 5.73 1.13 -15.65
C LYS A 6 6.93 1.09 -14.69
N GLU A 7 7.66 2.18 -14.58
CA GLU A 7 8.76 2.36 -13.64
C GLU A 7 8.29 2.29 -12.18
N ASP A 8 7.12 2.86 -11.88
CA ASP A 8 6.55 2.88 -10.52
C ASP A 8 6.20 1.47 -10.06
N ILE A 9 5.67 0.62 -10.96
CA ILE A 9 5.43 -0.80 -10.69
C ILE A 9 6.73 -1.56 -10.42
N LYS A 10 7.81 -1.31 -11.17
CA LYS A 10 9.12 -1.94 -10.90
C LYS A 10 9.68 -1.55 -9.54
N VAL A 11 9.49 -0.29 -9.15
CA VAL A 11 9.87 0.21 -7.82
C VAL A 11 9.04 -0.49 -6.75
N LEU A 12 7.72 -0.58 -6.93
CA LEU A 12 6.80 -1.29 -6.04
C LEU A 12 7.18 -2.76 -5.84
N GLU A 13 7.52 -3.48 -6.91
CA GLU A 13 7.99 -4.87 -6.85
C GLU A 13 9.31 -5.00 -6.07
N LYS A 14 10.23 -4.04 -6.22
CA LYS A 14 11.48 -4.02 -5.47
C LYS A 14 11.25 -3.78 -3.98
N ILE A 15 10.30 -2.90 -3.64
CA ILE A 15 9.87 -2.63 -2.27
C ILE A 15 9.28 -3.91 -1.68
N TYR A 16 8.32 -4.53 -2.37
CA TYR A 16 7.70 -5.79 -1.96
C TYR A 16 8.73 -6.88 -1.63
N LYS A 17 9.76 -7.05 -2.46
CA LYS A 17 10.83 -8.06 -2.24
C LYS A 17 11.67 -7.80 -0.98
N ASN A 18 11.72 -6.57 -0.48
CA ASN A 18 12.53 -6.18 0.68
C ASN A 18 11.68 -5.64 1.84
N ARG A 19 10.35 -5.78 1.77
CA ARG A 19 9.38 -5.14 2.68
C ARG A 19 9.68 -5.41 4.15
N ASP A 20 10.13 -6.61 4.47
CA ASP A 20 10.39 -7.06 5.84
C ASP A 20 11.71 -6.52 6.41
N LYS A 21 12.54 -5.85 5.61
CA LYS A 21 13.85 -5.29 5.99
C LYS A 21 13.82 -3.78 6.22
N TYR A 22 12.67 -3.16 5.99
CA TYR A 22 12.49 -1.72 6.08
C TYR A 22 12.03 -1.32 7.47
N GLU A 23 12.54 -0.20 7.97
CA GLU A 23 12.15 0.38 9.25
C GLU A 23 10.85 1.18 9.08
N TRP A 24 9.74 0.44 9.01
CA TRP A 24 8.42 1.04 8.91
C TRP A 24 8.04 1.72 10.23
N THR A 25 7.50 2.92 10.13
CA THR A 25 7.04 3.72 11.26
C THR A 25 5.62 4.18 11.03
N THR A 26 4.87 4.43 12.10
CA THR A 26 3.57 5.09 12.00
C THR A 26 3.77 6.54 11.60
N LEU A 27 3.07 6.98 10.56
CA LEU A 27 3.10 8.37 10.12
C LEU A 27 2.04 9.16 10.89
N GLU A 28 2.48 10.21 11.58
CA GLU A 28 1.58 11.20 12.18
C GLU A 28 1.10 12.21 11.14
N ASP A 29 0.18 13.09 11.51
CA ASP A 29 -0.49 14.05 10.60
C ASP A 29 0.45 15.22 10.21
N ASP A 30 1.54 14.91 9.49
CA ASP A 30 2.67 15.79 9.18
C ASP A 30 2.70 16.27 7.70
N GLU A 31 3.77 16.96 7.29
CA GLU A 31 3.91 17.44 5.90
C GLU A 31 4.01 16.31 4.87
N ILE A 32 4.55 15.14 5.24
CA ILE A 32 4.67 13.97 4.36
C ILE A 32 3.29 13.35 4.16
N TRP A 33 2.49 13.28 5.22
CA TRP A 33 1.10 12.86 5.19
C TRP A 33 0.29 13.68 4.18
N ARG A 34 0.45 15.01 4.20
CA ARG A 34 -0.25 15.93 3.28
C ARG A 34 0.14 15.75 1.81
N GLY A 35 1.24 15.07 1.55
CA GLY A 35 1.68 14.74 0.19
C GLY A 35 0.88 13.63 -0.46
N ILE A 36 0.06 12.87 0.29
CA ILE A 36 -0.70 11.73 -0.25
C ILE A 36 -1.83 12.24 -1.15
N ASP A 37 -1.81 11.79 -2.41
CA ASP A 37 -2.84 12.10 -3.40
C ASP A 37 -4.00 11.09 -3.32
N PHE A 38 -4.80 11.20 -2.26
CA PHE A 38 -5.98 10.35 -2.10
C PHE A 38 -7.03 10.62 -3.19
N PRO A 39 -7.73 9.59 -3.68
CA PRO A 39 -8.82 9.79 -4.60
C PRO A 39 -9.98 10.54 -3.93
N THR A 40 -10.78 11.23 -4.72
CA THR A 40 -11.88 12.10 -4.24
C THR A 40 -12.93 11.38 -3.40
N GLU A 41 -13.10 10.09 -3.63
CA GLU A 41 -14.03 9.18 -2.97
C GLU A 41 -13.49 8.59 -1.66
N ALA A 42 -12.25 8.90 -1.26
CA ALA A 42 -11.69 8.46 0.02
C ALA A 42 -12.31 9.27 1.18
N GLU A 43 -13.16 8.62 1.98
CA GLU A 43 -13.88 9.27 3.08
C GLU A 43 -13.22 9.04 4.45
N ASN A 44 -12.86 7.79 4.78
CA ASN A 44 -12.18 7.48 6.04
C ASN A 44 -10.75 7.04 5.78
N ARG A 45 -9.79 7.64 6.47
CA ARG A 45 -8.37 7.34 6.34
C ARG A 45 -7.94 6.51 7.54
N GLY A 46 -7.40 5.32 7.29
CA GLY A 46 -6.83 4.47 8.33
C GLY A 46 -5.40 4.89 8.67
N HIS A 47 -4.73 4.07 9.48
CA HIS A 47 -3.33 4.28 9.81
C HIS A 47 -2.47 4.27 8.54
N VAL A 48 -1.59 5.25 8.45
CA VAL A 48 -0.57 5.36 7.41
C VAL A 48 0.77 5.01 8.03
N LEU A 49 1.54 4.22 7.31
CA LEU A 49 2.87 3.77 7.68
C LEU A 49 3.84 4.31 6.66
N SER A 50 5.03 4.69 7.11
CA SER A 50 6.04 5.32 6.28
C SER A 50 7.40 4.67 6.43
N VAL A 51 8.18 4.69 5.37
CA VAL A 51 9.61 4.46 5.39
C VAL A 51 10.32 5.41 4.44
N GLU A 52 11.45 5.98 4.87
CA GLU A 52 12.35 6.72 3.99
C GLU A 52 13.35 5.75 3.33
N LEU A 53 13.20 5.46 2.02
CA LEU A 53 14.08 4.51 1.33
C LEU A 53 15.36 5.16 0.79
N LYS A 54 15.29 6.46 0.53
CA LYS A 54 16.43 7.32 0.17
C LYS A 54 16.13 8.70 0.71
N LYS A 55 17.18 9.51 0.94
CA LYS A 55 17.04 10.89 1.37
C LYS A 55 15.93 11.61 0.60
N ASN A 56 14.92 12.09 1.31
CA ASN A 56 13.76 12.82 0.82
C ASN A 56 12.81 12.02 -0.09
N PHE A 57 12.92 10.69 -0.13
CA PHE A 57 12.02 9.80 -0.86
C PHE A 57 11.39 8.80 0.10
N TYR A 58 10.09 8.98 0.29
CA TYR A 58 9.29 8.22 1.24
C TYR A 58 8.36 7.28 0.49
N VAL A 59 8.21 6.09 1.04
CA VAL A 59 7.16 5.15 0.65
C VAL A 59 6.17 5.10 1.78
N LEU A 60 4.93 5.41 1.46
CA LEU A 60 3.80 5.36 2.37
C LEU A 60 2.93 4.17 2.01
N THR A 61 2.39 3.49 3.01
CA THR A 61 1.37 2.47 2.82
C THR A 61 0.31 2.60 3.89
N GLY A 62 -0.93 2.29 3.55
CA GLY A 62 -2.03 2.45 4.48
C GLY A 62 -3.32 2.00 3.87
N THR A 63 -4.41 2.34 4.55
CA THR A 63 -5.75 1.98 4.10
C THR A 63 -6.65 3.19 4.11
N TYR A 64 -7.63 3.21 3.21
CA TYR A 64 -8.73 4.17 3.24
C TYR A 64 -10.04 3.45 2.95
N GLN A 65 -11.16 4.09 3.23
CA GLN A 65 -12.48 3.55 2.95
C GLN A 65 -13.19 4.42 1.93
N THR A 66 -13.82 3.77 0.96
CA THR A 66 -14.76 4.38 0.03
C THR A 66 -16.16 3.88 0.35
N ARG A 67 -17.15 4.70 0.02
CA ARG A 67 -18.55 4.32 0.19
C ARG A 67 -19.04 3.58 -1.04
N PHE A 68 -19.72 2.45 -0.83
CA PHE A 68 -20.39 1.69 -1.88
C PHE A 68 -21.89 1.58 -1.57
N TYR A 69 -22.73 1.91 -2.55
CA TYR A 69 -24.20 1.86 -2.43
C TYR A 69 -24.71 0.52 -2.98
N TYR A 70 -25.46 -0.22 -2.17
CA TYR A 70 -26.07 -1.49 -2.59
C TYR A 70 -27.55 -1.32 -2.96
N GLU A 71 -28.30 -0.50 -2.21
CA GLU A 71 -29.73 -0.15 -2.42
C GLU A 71 -30.07 1.22 -1.79
N GLU A 72 -31.21 1.82 -2.18
CA GLU A 72 -31.58 3.26 -2.09
C GLU A 72 -31.38 3.99 -0.75
N GLU A 73 -31.06 3.34 0.37
CA GLU A 73 -30.80 4.02 1.66
C GLU A 73 -29.70 3.37 2.52
N LYS A 74 -28.97 2.35 2.02
CA LYS A 74 -27.91 1.69 2.79
C LYS A 74 -26.59 1.73 2.05
N TYR A 75 -25.58 2.29 2.71
CA TYR A 75 -24.20 2.27 2.24
C TYR A 75 -23.35 1.31 3.09
N SER A 76 -22.41 0.66 2.42
CA SER A 76 -21.35 -0.12 3.05
C SER A 76 -20.01 0.57 2.82
N TRP A 77 -19.06 0.33 3.70
CA TRP A 77 -17.69 0.79 3.56
C TRP A 77 -16.84 -0.28 2.90
N ASP A 78 -16.15 0.08 1.84
CA ASP A 78 -15.18 -0.77 1.18
C ASP A 78 -13.76 -0.32 1.56
N LYS A 79 -12.98 -1.22 2.14
CA LYS A 79 -11.62 -0.92 2.63
C LYS A 79 -10.63 -1.18 1.50
N ARG A 80 -9.90 -0.14 1.12
CA ARG A 80 -8.83 -0.19 0.11
C ARG A 80 -7.47 -0.01 0.73
N THR A 81 -6.48 -0.66 0.14
CA THR A 81 -5.07 -0.55 0.55
C THR A 81 -4.31 0.21 -0.51
N PHE A 82 -3.35 1.04 -0.10
CA PHE A 82 -2.56 1.81 -1.03
C PHE A 82 -1.07 1.76 -0.71
N VAL A 83 -0.27 2.06 -1.72
CA VAL A 83 1.11 2.50 -1.59
C VAL A 83 1.25 3.83 -2.33
N SER A 84 1.90 4.81 -1.68
CA SER A 84 2.22 6.09 -2.28
C SER A 84 3.71 6.38 -2.21
N PHE A 85 4.25 6.96 -3.28
CA PHE A 85 5.63 7.40 -3.37
C PHE A 85 5.66 8.91 -3.23
N ILE A 86 6.30 9.42 -2.17
CA ILE A 86 6.36 10.85 -1.88
C ILE A 86 7.80 11.34 -2.00
N VAL A 87 7.98 12.50 -2.63
CA VAL A 87 9.23 13.27 -2.53
C VAL A 87 9.02 14.53 -1.73
N TYR A 88 9.87 14.72 -0.72
CA TYR A 88 9.85 15.88 0.15
C TYR A 88 11.00 16.83 -0.19
N LYS A 89 10.70 18.02 -0.72
CA LYS A 89 11.72 19.03 -1.04
C LYS A 89 11.19 20.42 -0.75
N TYR A 90 12.07 21.28 -0.23
CA TYR A 90 11.75 22.69 0.07
C TYR A 90 10.49 22.85 0.94
N SER A 91 10.30 22.00 1.94
CA SER A 91 9.09 21.99 2.80
C SER A 91 7.78 21.74 2.04
N HIS A 92 7.86 20.98 0.94
CA HIS A 92 6.70 20.54 0.16
C HIS A 92 6.82 19.06 -0.13
N SER A 93 5.74 18.33 0.14
CA SER A 93 5.58 16.93 -0.21
C SER A 93 4.83 16.80 -1.53
N ASN A 94 5.36 15.98 -2.44
CA ASN A 94 4.74 15.73 -3.74
C ASN A 94 4.53 14.24 -3.94
N SER A 95 3.30 13.84 -4.25
CA SER A 95 3.00 12.48 -4.71
C SER A 95 3.58 12.26 -6.10
N ILE A 96 4.45 11.26 -6.22
CA ILE A 96 4.94 10.75 -7.51
C ILE A 96 3.96 9.72 -8.06
N ALA A 97 3.49 8.84 -7.18
CA ALA A 97 2.58 7.76 -7.51
C ALA A 97 1.68 7.47 -6.32
N PHE A 98 0.44 7.11 -6.62
CA PHE A 98 -0.53 6.55 -5.67
C PHE A 98 -1.11 5.31 -6.34
N ILE A 99 -0.86 4.14 -5.77
CA ILE A 99 -1.18 2.84 -6.35
C ILE A 99 -2.06 2.11 -5.36
N THR A 100 -3.29 1.82 -5.74
CA THR A 100 -4.22 1.03 -4.93
C THR A 100 -4.05 -0.47 -5.19
N ASP A 101 -4.58 -1.27 -4.27
CA ASP A 101 -4.71 -2.71 -4.44
C ASP A 101 -5.53 -3.05 -5.70
N GLU A 102 -6.57 -2.27 -6.01
CA GLU A 102 -7.38 -2.45 -7.23
C GLU A 102 -6.61 -2.12 -8.50
N ASP A 103 -5.89 -1.00 -8.51
CA ASP A 103 -5.08 -0.56 -9.64
C ASP A 103 -4.06 -1.63 -10.02
N TYR A 104 -3.39 -2.20 -9.02
CA TYR A 104 -2.44 -3.28 -9.23
C TYR A 104 -3.10 -4.55 -9.79
N GLN A 105 -4.27 -4.94 -9.28
CA GLN A 105 -5.01 -6.10 -9.79
C GLN A 105 -5.49 -5.88 -11.23
N LYS A 106 -5.92 -4.67 -11.57
CA LYS A 106 -6.28 -4.32 -12.94
C LYS A 106 -5.09 -4.44 -13.89
N GLU A 107 -3.93 -3.90 -13.51
CA GLU A 107 -2.68 -4.01 -14.27
C GLU A 107 -2.25 -5.48 -14.47
N LEU A 108 -2.44 -6.34 -13.48
CA LEU A 108 -2.21 -7.79 -13.62
C LEU A 108 -3.17 -8.43 -14.63
N ARG A 109 -4.47 -8.15 -14.52
CA ARG A 109 -5.48 -8.68 -15.45
C ARG A 109 -5.20 -8.24 -16.89
N ASP A 110 -4.85 -6.98 -17.10
CA ASP A 110 -4.57 -6.43 -18.44
C ASP A 110 -3.30 -7.09 -19.04
N LYS A 111 -2.31 -7.44 -18.22
CA LYS A 111 -1.12 -8.21 -18.64
C LYS A 111 -1.45 -9.67 -18.96
N ASP A 112 -2.28 -10.31 -18.13
CA ASP A 112 -2.66 -11.71 -18.31
C ASP A 112 -3.61 -11.89 -19.52
N GLN A 113 -4.43 -10.89 -19.86
CA GLN A 113 -5.24 -10.89 -21.09
C GLN A 113 -4.38 -10.89 -22.36
N PHE A 114 -3.19 -10.28 -22.33
CA PHE A 114 -2.21 -10.38 -23.42
C PHE A 114 -1.52 -11.75 -23.51
N HIS A 115 -1.60 -12.56 -22.46
CA HIS A 115 -1.00 -13.90 -22.36
C HIS A 115 -2.02 -15.05 -22.44
N PHE A 116 -3.26 -14.78 -22.85
CA PHE A 116 -4.37 -15.74 -22.93
C PHE A 116 -4.25 -16.76 -24.09
N GLN A 117 -3.04 -17.27 -24.34
CA GLN A 117 -2.83 -18.44 -25.21
C GLN A 117 -2.19 -19.65 -24.54
N LEU A 118 -1.62 -19.58 -23.34
CA LEU A 118 -1.11 -20.79 -22.68
C LEU A 118 -1.13 -20.67 -21.16
N SER A 119 -1.61 -21.73 -20.51
CA SER A 119 -1.54 -22.08 -19.07
C SER A 119 -2.69 -21.61 -18.15
N PHE A 120 -3.66 -22.52 -17.99
CA PHE A 120 -4.64 -22.59 -16.91
C PHE A 120 -3.97 -23.01 -15.58
N SER A 121 -3.16 -22.14 -14.98
CA SER A 121 -2.81 -22.24 -13.56
C SER A 121 -3.27 -20.98 -12.84
N SER A 122 -4.52 -20.98 -12.41
CA SER A 122 -5.14 -19.96 -11.56
C SER A 122 -4.58 -20.01 -10.13
N SER A 123 -3.28 -19.76 -9.96
CA SER A 123 -2.77 -19.27 -8.70
C SER A 123 -2.93 -17.74 -8.72
N SER A 124 -3.92 -17.22 -8.01
CA SER A 124 -4.09 -15.77 -7.86
C SER A 124 -2.81 -15.21 -7.24
N LYS A 125 -2.00 -14.49 -8.02
CA LYS A 125 -0.79 -13.87 -7.49
C LYS A 125 -1.21 -12.94 -6.34
N PRO A 126 -0.53 -13.01 -5.17
CA PRO A 126 -0.88 -12.17 -4.05
C PRO A 126 -0.76 -10.70 -4.41
N ASN A 127 -1.66 -9.87 -3.89
CA ASN A 127 -1.64 -8.44 -4.14
C ASN A 127 -0.47 -7.80 -3.40
N ILE A 128 0.56 -7.36 -4.13
CA ILE A 128 1.78 -6.85 -3.49
C ILE A 128 1.53 -5.57 -2.67
N VAL A 129 0.52 -4.76 -3.03
CA VAL A 129 0.14 -3.55 -2.28
C VAL A 129 -0.36 -3.95 -0.89
N GLU A 130 -1.22 -4.97 -0.83
CA GLU A 130 -1.76 -5.51 0.42
C GLU A 130 -0.67 -6.17 1.28
N GLU A 131 0.22 -6.93 0.66
CA GLU A 131 1.31 -7.62 1.37
C GLU A 131 2.37 -6.64 1.91
N ILE A 132 2.62 -5.53 1.20
CA ILE A 132 3.45 -4.43 1.73
C ILE A 132 2.80 -3.84 2.99
N TYR A 133 1.51 -3.51 2.94
CA TYR A 133 0.79 -2.97 4.10
C TYR A 133 0.81 -3.93 5.29
N LYS A 134 0.54 -5.23 5.08
CA LYS A 134 0.58 -6.23 6.16
C LYS A 134 1.95 -6.32 6.81
N SER A 135 3.02 -6.38 6.00
CA SER A 135 4.40 -6.42 6.49
C SER A 135 4.75 -5.14 7.28
N ALA A 136 4.49 -3.98 6.68
CA ALA A 136 4.70 -2.69 7.32
C ALA A 136 3.95 -2.58 8.66
N ASN A 137 2.69 -3.03 8.71
CA ASN A 137 1.88 -2.98 9.92
C ASN A 137 2.44 -3.91 11.00
N ARG A 138 2.92 -5.11 10.65
CA ARG A 138 3.56 -5.98 11.64
C ARG A 138 4.83 -5.36 12.22
N ILE A 139 5.64 -4.74 11.38
CA ILE A 139 6.92 -4.14 11.79
C ILE A 139 6.70 -2.87 12.62
N ALA A 140 5.87 -1.95 12.14
CA ALA A 140 5.64 -0.67 12.80
C ALA A 140 5.00 -0.80 14.19
N TYR A 141 4.22 -1.88 14.43
CA TYR A 141 3.62 -2.18 15.72
C TYR A 141 4.38 -3.24 16.52
N ASP A 142 5.60 -3.59 16.10
CA ASP A 142 6.48 -4.56 16.77
C ASP A 142 5.79 -5.90 17.11
N ILE A 143 4.87 -6.33 16.25
CA ILE A 143 4.13 -7.59 16.40
C ILE A 143 5.08 -8.80 16.46
N PRO A 144 6.18 -8.86 15.66
CA PRO A 144 7.15 -9.95 15.77
C PRO A 144 7.74 -10.10 17.17
N SER A 145 8.18 -9.02 17.83
CA SER A 145 8.73 -9.11 19.18
C SER A 145 7.68 -9.59 20.17
N ILE A 146 6.47 -9.06 20.12
CA ILE A 146 5.37 -9.49 21.01
C ILE A 146 5.08 -10.98 20.84
N TYR A 147 5.13 -11.49 19.59
CA TYR A 147 4.87 -12.90 19.32
C TYR A 147 6.04 -13.76 19.81
N ASP A 148 7.27 -13.32 19.61
CA ASP A 148 8.46 -14.01 20.10
C ASP A 148 8.46 -14.06 21.65
N ASP A 149 8.06 -12.99 22.33
CA ASP A 149 7.95 -12.96 23.79
C ASP A 149 6.94 -14.01 24.29
N ILE A 150 5.76 -14.09 23.68
CA ILE A 150 4.71 -15.06 24.05
C ILE A 150 5.14 -16.50 23.75
N LEU A 151 5.78 -16.74 22.59
CA LEU A 151 6.17 -18.08 22.17
C LEU A 151 7.36 -18.62 22.98
N ASN A 152 8.17 -17.74 23.56
CA ASN A 152 9.32 -18.09 24.39
C ASN A 152 9.02 -17.92 25.91
N GLU A 153 7.77 -17.65 26.30
CA GLU A 153 7.36 -17.42 27.70
C GLU A 153 7.24 -18.70 28.56
N ASP A 154 7.66 -19.86 28.04
CA ASP A 154 7.76 -21.12 28.79
C ASP A 154 9.17 -21.73 28.67
N ASP A 155 10.06 -21.28 29.57
CA ASP A 155 11.19 -22.03 30.18
C ASP A 155 11.41 -21.55 31.63
#